data_AF-A0A416SBA7-F1
#
_entry.id   AF-A0A416SBA7-F1
#
_cell.length_a   1.000
_cell.length_b   1.000
_cell.length_c   1.000
_cell.angle_alpha   90.00
_cell.angle_beta   90.00
_cell.angle_gamma   90.00
#
_symmetry.space_group_name_H-M   'P 1'
#
loop_
_entity.id
_entity.type
_entity.pdbx_description
1 polymer ?
#
loop_
_entity_poly.entity_id
_entity_poly.type
_entity_poly.pdbx_seq_one_letter_code
_entity_poly.pdbx_strand_id
1 'polypeptide(L)'
;MEQKNLILGFDFGEKYSQFCCYDRGTHTAVSIPVKEGEEAVEFPTAIAKKRNEETWKTGPDAEKSAHAENGIWLDNLYEICMGSRICQIENRDYTPGEVLGTFLREALKMIGIERPDQQIQAMMITTGHLTRPFVENVREAYKIIGLPRGRAYLQEHDESFYCHVLNQKPELWSRKVGLFFLKDEEASFSELSISRKTKPATVTVKRGPKAALSIEPMERDRDFCHLMGEAMGNEIYSSVFLVSEEFDLAWADNSLRQLKKNQRRIFGGTNLFAQGACFSAREKVEERRLKGYLFLGNDLVRYNIGMEMTINGSPAYYALIAAGVNWYEAEKECELILDGTEELEFVVSSMESGKRNRYTMKLDGLPKRPPKTTRIRLRLEYDSPVTCQITAEDLGFGDMFPASHKIWHETMGEV
;
A
#
# COMPACT_ATOMS: atom_id res chain seq x y z
N MET A 1 -6.28 -15.70 -28.93
CA MET A 1 -6.04 -15.79 -27.48
C MET A 1 -6.93 -14.75 -26.83
N GLU A 2 -7.91 -15.17 -26.04
CA GLU A 2 -8.77 -14.24 -25.31
C GLU A 2 -7.92 -13.29 -24.48
N GLN A 3 -8.06 -12.01 -24.77
CA GLN A 3 -7.47 -10.93 -23.99
C GLN A 3 -8.23 -10.90 -22.67
N LYS A 4 -7.75 -11.65 -21.67
CA LYS A 4 -8.34 -11.65 -20.32
C LYS A 4 -8.16 -10.23 -19.77
N ASN A 5 -9.22 -9.53 -19.35
CA ASN A 5 -9.10 -8.23 -18.67
C ASN A 5 -9.13 -8.48 -17.15
N LEU A 6 -8.04 -9.02 -16.61
CA LEU A 6 -7.97 -9.45 -15.21
C LEU A 6 -7.82 -8.25 -14.28
N ILE A 7 -8.48 -8.33 -13.12
CA ILE A 7 -8.31 -7.40 -12.01
C ILE A 7 -7.77 -8.22 -10.86
N LEU A 8 -6.54 -7.93 -10.43
CA LEU A 8 -5.80 -8.74 -9.48
C LEU A 8 -5.57 -8.00 -8.16
N GLY A 9 -5.71 -8.73 -7.06
CA GLY A 9 -5.12 -8.39 -5.77
C GLY A 9 -3.96 -9.33 -5.50
N PHE A 10 -2.85 -8.79 -5.02
CA PHE A 10 -1.68 -9.57 -4.63
C PHE A 10 -1.28 -9.19 -3.22
N ASP A 11 -1.28 -10.16 -2.31
CA ASP A 11 -0.73 -9.98 -0.97
C ASP A 11 0.75 -10.37 -0.99
N PHE A 12 1.62 -9.37 -0.76
CA PHE A 12 3.05 -9.54 -0.58
C PHE A 12 3.35 -9.63 0.92
N GLY A 13 3.23 -10.85 1.45
CA GLY A 13 3.50 -11.15 2.85
C GLY A 13 4.96 -11.53 3.10
N GLU A 14 5.35 -11.55 4.37
CA GLU A 14 6.74 -11.83 4.78
C GLU A 14 7.21 -13.25 4.43
N LYS A 15 6.37 -14.25 4.69
CA LYS A 15 6.69 -15.67 4.44
C LYS A 15 5.98 -16.21 3.22
N TYR A 16 4.72 -15.84 3.05
CA TYR A 16 3.86 -16.31 1.98
C TYR A 16 3.20 -15.14 1.25
N SER A 17 2.94 -15.38 -0.02
CA SER A 17 2.23 -14.49 -0.92
C SER A 17 1.08 -15.23 -1.58
N GLN A 18 0.09 -14.49 -2.05
CA GLN A 18 -1.05 -15.08 -2.75
C GLN A 18 -1.73 -14.09 -3.70
N PHE A 19 -2.41 -14.63 -4.71
CA PHE A 19 -3.21 -13.85 -5.65
C PHE A 19 -4.71 -14.06 -5.41
N CYS A 20 -5.47 -13.00 -5.62
CA CYS A 20 -6.90 -13.04 -5.87
C CYS A 20 -7.21 -12.38 -7.22
N CYS A 21 -8.22 -12.89 -7.91
CA CYS A 21 -8.79 -12.29 -9.12
C CYS A 21 -10.24 -11.88 -8.85
N TYR A 22 -10.66 -10.75 -9.43
CA TYR A 22 -12.06 -10.38 -9.39
C TYR A 22 -12.84 -11.25 -10.39
N ASP A 23 -13.79 -12.01 -9.87
CA ASP A 23 -14.75 -12.75 -10.66
C ASP A 23 -16.01 -11.90 -10.89
N ARG A 24 -16.19 -11.48 -12.14
CA ARG A 24 -17.35 -10.69 -12.56
C ARG A 24 -18.66 -11.48 -12.53
N GLY A 25 -18.62 -12.81 -12.63
CA GLY A 25 -19.80 -13.66 -12.59
C GLY A 25 -20.40 -13.77 -11.19
N THR A 26 -19.56 -13.90 -10.18
CA THR A 26 -19.97 -13.96 -8.76
C THR A 26 -19.89 -12.61 -8.04
N HIS A 27 -19.38 -11.58 -8.70
CA HIS A 27 -19.13 -10.24 -8.16
C HIS A 27 -18.26 -10.23 -6.90
N THR A 28 -17.29 -11.14 -6.80
CA THR A 28 -16.42 -11.29 -5.63
C THR A 28 -14.95 -11.48 -6.04
N ALA A 29 -14.04 -11.37 -5.08
CA ALA A 29 -12.63 -11.72 -5.26
C ALA A 29 -12.41 -13.19 -4.90
N VAL A 30 -11.83 -13.96 -5.82
CA VAL A 30 -11.54 -15.39 -5.66
C VAL A 30 -10.04 -15.62 -5.62
N SER A 31 -9.57 -16.44 -4.67
CA SER A 31 -8.16 -16.85 -4.62
C SER A 31 -7.79 -17.65 -5.87
N ILE A 32 -6.58 -17.44 -6.37
CA ILE A 32 -6.05 -18.16 -7.53
C ILE A 32 -5.14 -19.28 -7.02
N PRO A 33 -5.41 -20.55 -7.35
CA PRO A 33 -4.51 -21.64 -7.01
C PRO A 33 -3.12 -21.45 -7.59
N VAL A 34 -2.09 -21.90 -6.86
CA VAL A 34 -0.69 -21.88 -7.34
C VAL A 34 -0.48 -22.77 -8.57
N LYS A 35 -1.39 -23.71 -8.80
CA LYS A 35 -1.41 -24.56 -9.97
C LYS A 35 -2.83 -25.02 -10.27
N GLU A 36 -3.16 -25.12 -11.55
CA GLU A 36 -4.47 -25.57 -11.99
C GLU A 36 -4.79 -26.96 -11.43
N GLY A 37 -5.93 -27.08 -10.74
CA GLY A 37 -6.37 -28.32 -10.10
C GLY A 37 -5.83 -28.58 -8.68
N GLU A 38 -5.02 -27.67 -8.13
CA GLU A 38 -4.57 -27.74 -6.73
C GLU A 38 -5.42 -26.83 -5.81
N GLU A 39 -5.49 -27.16 -4.53
CA GLU A 39 -6.22 -26.35 -3.52
C GLU A 39 -5.35 -25.25 -2.89
N ALA A 40 -4.02 -25.39 -2.97
CA ALA A 40 -3.09 -24.43 -2.41
C ALA A 40 -3.18 -23.09 -3.15
N VAL A 41 -3.40 -22.00 -2.41
CA VAL A 41 -3.52 -20.63 -2.94
C VAL A 41 -2.37 -19.72 -2.49
N GLU A 42 -1.67 -20.13 -1.43
CA GLU A 42 -0.49 -19.46 -0.90
C GLU A 42 0.78 -20.15 -1.41
N PHE A 43 1.82 -19.35 -1.60
CA PHE A 43 3.14 -19.82 -1.99
C PHE A 43 4.22 -19.01 -1.27
N PRO A 44 5.41 -19.59 -1.04
CA PRO A 44 6.49 -18.88 -0.37
C PRO A 44 6.81 -17.55 -1.08
N THR A 45 7.02 -16.50 -0.29
CA THR A 45 7.59 -15.22 -0.74
C THR A 45 9.09 -15.42 -0.99
N ALA A 46 9.39 -16.26 -1.97
CA ALA A 46 10.73 -16.69 -2.29
C ALA A 46 10.90 -16.93 -3.80
N ILE A 47 12.14 -16.81 -4.25
CA ILE A 47 12.57 -17.25 -5.58
C ILE A 47 13.79 -18.15 -5.48
N ALA A 48 13.90 -19.06 -6.43
CA ALA A 48 15.06 -19.94 -6.54
C ALA A 48 15.56 -20.02 -7.98
N LYS A 49 16.84 -20.28 -8.12
CA LYS A 49 17.45 -20.69 -9.38
C LYS A 49 18.55 -21.71 -9.13
N LYS A 50 18.89 -22.49 -10.15
CA LYS A 50 20.12 -23.29 -10.09
C LYS A 50 21.32 -22.37 -10.33
N ARG A 51 22.46 -22.68 -9.71
CA ARG A 51 23.72 -21.95 -9.93
C ARG A 51 24.07 -21.92 -11.43
N ASN A 52 24.52 -20.77 -11.91
CA ASN A 52 24.82 -20.47 -13.32
C ASN A 52 23.63 -20.54 -14.29
N GLU A 53 22.40 -20.76 -13.80
CA GLU A 53 21.19 -20.54 -14.61
C GLU A 53 20.70 -19.10 -14.42
N GLU A 54 20.12 -18.53 -15.48
CA GLU A 54 19.52 -17.19 -15.45
C GLU A 54 18.03 -17.21 -15.10
N THR A 55 17.41 -18.39 -15.11
CA THR A 55 15.97 -18.54 -14.92
C THR A 55 15.63 -18.71 -13.45
N TRP A 56 14.98 -17.69 -12.90
CA TRP A 56 14.35 -17.77 -11.59
C TRP A 56 13.03 -18.53 -11.66
N LYS A 57 12.63 -19.11 -10.53
CA LYS A 57 11.33 -19.76 -10.32
C LYS A 57 10.76 -19.31 -8.98
N THR A 58 9.45 -19.43 -8.80
CA THR A 58 8.75 -19.22 -7.52
C THR A 58 7.85 -20.43 -7.18
N GLY A 59 7.23 -20.42 -6.00
CA GLY A 59 6.30 -21.45 -5.55
C GLY A 59 6.92 -22.86 -5.54
N PRO A 60 6.12 -23.92 -5.83
CA PRO A 60 6.59 -25.30 -5.76
C PRO A 60 7.82 -25.61 -6.62
N ASP A 61 8.02 -24.87 -7.73
CA ASP A 61 9.17 -25.08 -8.60
C ASP A 61 10.45 -24.40 -8.09
N ALA A 62 10.30 -23.37 -7.27
CA ALA A 62 11.43 -22.77 -6.56
C ALA A 62 11.95 -23.72 -5.48
N GLU A 63 11.05 -24.31 -4.69
CA GLU A 63 11.42 -25.32 -3.68
C GLU A 63 12.19 -26.48 -4.32
N LYS A 64 11.68 -27.04 -5.43
CA LYS A 64 12.41 -28.09 -6.17
C LYS A 64 13.79 -27.64 -6.65
N SER A 65 13.91 -26.39 -7.10
CA SER A 65 15.18 -25.85 -7.61
C SER A 65 16.18 -25.57 -6.50
N ALA A 66 15.71 -25.20 -5.30
CA ALA A 66 16.53 -25.04 -4.10
C ALA A 66 17.09 -26.37 -3.60
N HIS A 67 16.30 -27.44 -3.66
CA HIS A 67 16.71 -28.78 -3.24
C HIS A 67 17.58 -29.54 -4.28
N ALA A 68 17.76 -28.98 -5.47
CA ALA A 68 18.71 -29.53 -6.45
C ALA A 68 20.16 -29.28 -6.00
N GLU A 69 21.09 -30.14 -6.42
CA GLU A 69 22.52 -29.90 -6.18
C GLU A 69 22.92 -28.50 -6.71
N ASN A 70 23.37 -27.63 -5.80
CA ASN A 70 23.75 -26.23 -6.07
C ASN A 70 22.59 -25.25 -6.38
N GLY A 71 21.41 -25.43 -5.80
CA GLY A 71 20.35 -24.42 -5.79
C GLY A 71 20.74 -23.14 -5.03
N ILE A 72 20.27 -21.99 -5.51
CA ILE A 72 20.29 -20.71 -4.80
C ILE A 72 18.85 -20.40 -4.42
N TRP A 73 18.61 -20.25 -3.13
CA TRP A 73 17.31 -19.96 -2.53
C TRP A 73 17.34 -18.56 -1.91
N LEU A 74 16.38 -17.74 -2.27
CA LEU A 74 16.22 -16.39 -1.74
C LEU A 74 14.83 -16.29 -1.09
N ASP A 75 14.76 -16.53 0.22
CA ASP A 75 13.54 -16.50 1.05
C ASP A 75 13.37 -15.21 1.86
N ASN A 76 14.40 -14.38 1.97
CA ASN A 76 14.31 -13.07 2.61
C ASN A 76 13.88 -11.96 1.64
N LEU A 77 13.08 -12.30 0.62
CA LEU A 77 12.61 -11.35 -0.39
C LEU A 77 11.91 -10.14 0.21
N TYR A 78 11.07 -10.36 1.21
CA TYR A 78 10.36 -9.28 1.88
C TYR A 78 11.33 -8.25 2.47
N GLU A 79 12.32 -8.71 3.24
CA GLU A 79 13.33 -7.85 3.86
C GLU A 79 14.16 -7.10 2.81
N ILE A 80 14.57 -7.79 1.75
CA ILE A 80 15.30 -7.19 0.62
C ILE A 80 14.47 -6.05 0.02
N CYS A 81 13.20 -6.32 -0.30
CA CYS A 81 12.30 -5.38 -0.95
C CYS A 81 11.92 -4.20 -0.04
N MET A 82 11.95 -4.37 1.28
CA MET A 82 11.75 -3.27 2.23
C MET A 82 12.95 -2.32 2.34
N GLY A 83 14.13 -2.74 1.84
CA GLY A 83 15.35 -1.96 1.83
C GLY A 83 15.71 -1.35 0.47
N SER A 84 16.86 -0.69 0.43
CA SER A 84 17.47 -0.11 -0.79
C SER A 84 18.84 -0.72 -1.10
N ARG A 85 19.28 -1.72 -0.33
CA ARG A 85 20.60 -2.34 -0.48
C ARG A 85 20.61 -3.24 -1.70
N ILE A 86 21.59 -3.05 -2.58
CA ILE A 86 21.86 -3.93 -3.71
C ILE A 86 22.13 -5.35 -3.19
N CYS A 87 21.46 -6.33 -3.80
CA CYS A 87 21.65 -7.74 -3.52
C CYS A 87 22.62 -8.32 -4.56
N GLN A 88 23.80 -8.76 -4.12
CA GLN A 88 24.73 -9.45 -5.00
C GLN A 88 24.38 -10.94 -5.01
N ILE A 89 23.96 -11.45 -6.17
CA ILE A 89 23.63 -12.86 -6.38
C ILE A 89 24.57 -13.40 -7.45
N GLU A 90 25.45 -14.32 -7.04
CA GLU A 90 26.58 -14.78 -7.87
C GLU A 90 27.45 -13.60 -8.35
N ASN A 91 27.53 -13.38 -9.66
CA ASN A 91 28.36 -12.34 -10.27
C ASN A 91 27.52 -11.15 -10.77
N ARG A 92 26.27 -11.02 -10.33
CA ARG A 92 25.37 -9.94 -10.73
C ARG A 92 24.82 -9.21 -9.51
N ASP A 93 24.82 -7.89 -9.63
CA ASP A 93 24.14 -6.98 -8.72
C ASP A 93 22.67 -6.85 -9.14
N TYR A 94 21.77 -6.96 -8.17
CA TYR A 94 20.34 -6.73 -8.34
C TYR A 94 19.88 -5.60 -7.43
N THR A 95 19.12 -4.64 -7.97
CA THR A 95 18.34 -3.74 -7.11
C THR A 95 17.22 -4.53 -6.43
N PRO A 96 16.75 -4.13 -5.24
CA PRO A 96 15.57 -4.74 -4.63
C PRO A 96 14.32 -4.70 -5.54
N GLY A 97 14.14 -3.65 -6.34
CA GLY A 97 13.06 -3.57 -7.33
C GLY A 97 13.22 -4.58 -8.48
N GLU A 98 14.44 -4.87 -8.94
CA GLU A 98 14.70 -5.96 -9.90
C GLU A 98 14.37 -7.33 -9.32
N VAL A 99 14.73 -7.56 -8.05
CA VAL A 99 14.40 -8.79 -7.34
C VAL A 99 12.88 -8.96 -7.24
N LEU A 100 12.16 -7.91 -6.80
CA LEU A 100 10.69 -7.93 -6.72
C LEU A 100 10.04 -8.12 -8.09
N GLY A 101 10.52 -7.42 -9.12
CA GLY A 101 10.01 -7.55 -10.48
C GLY A 101 10.21 -8.96 -11.06
N THR A 102 11.32 -9.61 -10.70
CA THR A 102 11.59 -11.01 -11.04
C THR A 102 10.61 -11.95 -10.34
N PHE A 103 10.43 -11.78 -9.03
CA PHE A 103 9.46 -12.56 -8.26
C PHE A 103 8.04 -12.42 -8.81
N LEU A 104 7.56 -11.19 -9.02
CA LEU A 104 6.23 -10.94 -9.58
C LEU A 104 6.07 -11.55 -10.99
N ARG A 105 7.10 -11.48 -11.84
CA ARG A 105 7.05 -12.09 -13.17
C ARG A 105 6.85 -13.60 -13.08
N GLU A 106 7.64 -14.29 -12.27
CA GLU A 106 7.53 -15.74 -12.12
C GLU A 106 6.23 -16.14 -11.42
N ALA A 107 5.77 -15.34 -10.45
CA ALA A 107 4.49 -15.56 -9.76
C ALA A 107 3.28 -15.39 -10.70
N LEU A 108 3.32 -14.42 -11.62
CA LEU A 108 2.31 -14.24 -12.66
C LEU A 108 2.31 -15.40 -13.67
N LYS A 109 3.49 -15.86 -14.11
CA LYS A 109 3.60 -17.03 -14.99
C LYS A 109 3.05 -18.30 -14.33
N MET A 110 3.32 -18.49 -13.04
CA MET A 110 2.82 -19.62 -12.26
C MET A 110 1.29 -19.73 -12.33
N ILE A 111 0.58 -18.59 -12.29
CA ILE A 111 -0.89 -18.54 -12.41
C ILE A 111 -1.38 -18.39 -13.87
N GLY A 112 -0.51 -18.64 -14.86
CA GLY A 112 -0.88 -18.66 -16.29
C GLY A 112 -0.96 -17.29 -16.97
N ILE A 113 -0.30 -16.26 -16.42
CA ILE A 113 -0.24 -14.91 -16.99
C ILE A 113 1.14 -14.69 -17.62
N GLU A 114 1.21 -14.75 -18.95
CA GLU A 114 2.45 -14.59 -19.72
C GLU A 114 2.66 -13.16 -20.25
N ARG A 115 1.56 -12.44 -20.52
CA ARG A 115 1.56 -11.06 -21.06
C ARG A 115 0.78 -10.11 -20.14
N PRO A 116 1.35 -9.70 -18.98
CA PRO A 116 0.67 -8.85 -18.00
C PRO A 116 0.11 -7.56 -18.60
N ASP A 117 0.82 -6.93 -19.54
CA ASP A 117 0.41 -5.70 -20.24
C ASP A 117 -0.91 -5.84 -21.03
N GLN A 118 -1.22 -7.04 -21.49
CA GLN A 118 -2.42 -7.35 -22.26
C GLN A 118 -3.49 -8.06 -21.45
N GLN A 119 -3.08 -8.79 -20.40
CA GLN A 119 -3.97 -9.65 -19.60
C GLN A 119 -4.44 -8.98 -18.30
N ILE A 120 -3.77 -7.91 -17.84
CA ILE A 120 -4.09 -7.24 -16.58
C ILE A 120 -4.64 -5.84 -16.87
N GLN A 121 -5.88 -5.64 -16.45
CA GLN A 121 -6.55 -4.34 -16.44
C GLN A 121 -6.15 -3.51 -15.22
N ALA A 122 -6.01 -4.15 -14.06
CA ALA A 122 -5.54 -3.53 -12.81
C ALA A 122 -4.91 -4.57 -11.90
N MET A 123 -3.84 -4.18 -11.20
CA MET A 123 -3.24 -4.97 -10.14
C MET A 123 -2.98 -4.07 -8.93
N MET A 124 -3.38 -4.54 -7.75
CA MET A 124 -3.09 -3.92 -6.47
C MET A 124 -2.19 -4.86 -5.68
N ILE A 125 -1.01 -4.36 -5.28
CA ILE A 125 -0.16 -5.04 -4.30
C ILE A 125 -0.57 -4.54 -2.92
N THR A 126 -0.69 -5.44 -1.96
CA THR A 126 -0.85 -5.10 -0.55
C THR A 126 0.24 -5.72 0.31
N THR A 127 0.59 -5.06 1.41
CA THR A 127 1.60 -5.53 2.36
C THR A 127 1.34 -4.94 3.76
N GLY A 128 2.07 -5.41 4.77
CA GLY A 128 1.85 -5.00 6.16
C GLY A 128 2.19 -3.54 6.47
N HIS A 129 3.16 -2.96 5.76
CA HIS A 129 3.58 -1.57 5.92
C HIS A 129 4.27 -1.03 4.67
N LEU A 130 4.06 0.25 4.35
CA LEU A 130 4.69 0.90 3.21
C LEU A 130 5.85 1.81 3.64
N THR A 131 7.05 1.50 3.14
CA THR A 131 8.24 2.35 3.27
C THR A 131 8.54 3.03 1.93
N ARG A 132 9.24 4.17 1.96
CA ARG A 132 9.73 4.82 0.73
C ARG A 132 10.53 3.85 -0.17
N PRO A 133 11.53 3.10 0.33
CA PRO A 133 12.23 2.12 -0.49
C PRO A 133 11.28 1.11 -1.12
N PHE A 134 10.34 0.54 -0.37
CA PHE A 134 9.41 -0.44 -0.90
C PHE A 134 8.51 0.13 -2.00
N VAL A 135 8.00 1.35 -1.83
CA VAL A 135 7.21 2.04 -2.87
C VAL A 135 8.02 2.21 -4.16
N GLU A 136 9.29 2.60 -4.05
CA GLU A 136 10.20 2.75 -5.20
C GLU A 136 10.46 1.38 -5.87
N ASN A 137 10.72 0.35 -5.08
CA ASN A 137 10.95 -1.02 -5.53
C ASN A 137 9.71 -1.60 -6.24
N VAL A 138 8.50 -1.36 -5.72
CA VAL A 138 7.23 -1.76 -6.36
C VAL A 138 7.05 -1.05 -7.71
N ARG A 139 7.36 0.25 -7.78
CA ARG A 139 7.28 1.01 -9.04
C ARG A 139 8.25 0.48 -10.10
N GLU A 140 9.45 0.08 -9.70
CA GLU A 140 10.41 -0.59 -10.57
C GLU A 140 9.91 -1.98 -10.99
N ALA A 141 9.45 -2.78 -10.05
CA ALA A 141 8.90 -4.12 -10.31
C ALA A 141 7.74 -4.10 -11.32
N TYR A 142 6.83 -3.13 -11.18
CA TYR A 142 5.74 -2.93 -12.14
C TYR A 142 6.22 -2.60 -13.56
N LYS A 143 7.24 -1.75 -13.69
CA LYS A 143 7.87 -1.48 -15.00
C LYS A 143 8.47 -2.75 -15.59
N ILE A 144 9.16 -3.54 -14.78
CA ILE A 144 9.79 -4.79 -15.19
C ILE A 144 8.74 -5.78 -15.73
N ILE A 145 7.63 -5.96 -15.04
CA ILE A 145 6.55 -6.85 -15.52
C ILE A 145 5.70 -6.24 -16.65
N GLY A 146 5.96 -4.98 -17.04
CA GLY A 146 5.30 -4.31 -18.16
C GLY A 146 3.94 -3.70 -17.83
N LEU A 147 3.61 -3.50 -16.55
CA LEU A 147 2.33 -2.92 -16.15
C LEU A 147 2.44 -1.38 -16.02
N PRO A 148 1.66 -0.60 -16.79
CA PRO A 148 1.75 0.86 -16.76
C PRO A 148 1.18 1.43 -15.45
N ARG A 149 1.66 2.61 -15.04
CA ARG A 149 1.23 3.30 -13.80
C ARG A 149 -0.29 3.40 -13.64
N GLY A 150 -1.04 3.59 -14.72
CA GLY A 150 -2.51 3.66 -14.70
C GLY A 150 -3.23 2.34 -14.43
N ARG A 151 -2.50 1.23 -14.21
CA ARG A 151 -3.03 -0.11 -13.89
C ARG A 151 -2.30 -0.76 -12.71
N ALA A 152 -1.33 -0.06 -12.12
CA ALA A 152 -0.39 -0.58 -11.14
C ALA A 152 -0.55 0.19 -9.83
N TYR A 153 -1.06 -0.48 -8.80
CA TYR A 153 -1.44 0.15 -7.54
C TYR A 153 -0.81 -0.55 -6.34
N LEU A 154 -0.79 0.13 -5.21
CA LEU A 154 -0.19 -0.31 -3.95
C LEU A 154 -1.04 0.17 -2.78
N GLN A 155 -1.12 -0.60 -1.69
CA GLN A 155 -1.78 -0.23 -0.44
C GLN A 155 -1.29 -1.04 0.77
N GLU A 156 -1.59 -0.58 1.99
CA GLU A 156 -1.36 -1.38 3.20
C GLU A 156 -2.49 -2.40 3.48
N HIS A 157 -2.19 -3.38 4.34
CA HIS A 157 -3.16 -4.36 4.85
C HIS A 157 -4.38 -3.72 5.52
N ASP A 158 -4.23 -2.57 6.19
CA ASP A 158 -5.35 -1.86 6.82
C ASP A 158 -6.35 -1.33 5.75
N GLU A 159 -5.86 -0.87 4.59
CA GLU A 159 -6.70 -0.50 3.43
C GLU A 159 -7.36 -1.72 2.79
N SER A 160 -6.63 -2.84 2.70
CA SER A 160 -7.20 -4.12 2.25
C SER A 160 -8.32 -4.60 3.16
N PHE A 161 -8.14 -4.53 4.48
CA PHE A 161 -9.17 -4.88 5.45
C PHE A 161 -10.41 -4.00 5.29
N TYR A 162 -10.21 -2.70 5.15
CA TYR A 162 -11.28 -1.75 4.82
C TYR A 162 -12.04 -2.13 3.55
N CYS A 163 -11.33 -2.35 2.44
CA CYS A 163 -11.94 -2.63 1.15
C CYS A 163 -12.65 -4.00 1.14
N HIS A 164 -12.08 -4.99 1.81
CA HIS A 164 -12.72 -6.30 1.99
C HIS A 164 -14.04 -6.13 2.74
N VAL A 165 -14.02 -5.50 3.92
CA VAL A 165 -15.21 -5.37 4.80
C VAL A 165 -16.35 -4.62 4.12
N LEU A 166 -16.08 -3.48 3.46
CA LEU A 166 -17.14 -2.68 2.84
C LEU A 166 -17.67 -3.28 1.53
N ASN A 167 -17.00 -4.27 0.95
CA ASN A 167 -17.55 -5.07 -0.14
C ASN A 167 -18.39 -6.27 0.35
N GLN A 168 -18.48 -6.50 1.66
CA GLN A 168 -19.41 -7.45 2.25
C GLN A 168 -20.82 -6.87 2.42
N LYS A 169 -21.78 -7.75 2.73
CA LYS A 169 -23.16 -7.34 3.02
C LYS A 169 -23.22 -6.30 4.15
N PRO A 170 -24.05 -5.24 4.05
CA PRO A 170 -24.13 -4.17 5.06
C PRO A 170 -24.36 -4.61 6.50
N GLU A 171 -25.07 -5.72 6.71
CA GLU A 171 -25.28 -6.30 8.04
C GLU A 171 -23.97 -6.67 8.76
N LEU A 172 -22.94 -7.06 8.01
CA LEU A 172 -21.64 -7.51 8.53
C LEU A 172 -20.75 -6.37 9.04
N TRP A 173 -21.05 -5.13 8.66
CA TRP A 173 -20.31 -3.93 9.08
C TRP A 173 -21.24 -2.82 9.61
N SER A 174 -22.43 -3.22 10.10
CA SER A 174 -23.40 -2.31 10.71
C SER A 174 -22.93 -1.70 12.03
N ARG A 175 -21.94 -2.32 12.68
CA ARG A 175 -21.21 -1.90 13.89
C ARG A 175 -19.71 -2.01 13.63
N LYS A 176 -18.90 -2.07 14.69
CA LYS A 176 -17.47 -2.34 14.59
C LYS A 176 -17.21 -3.71 13.98
N VAL A 177 -16.07 -3.84 13.31
CA VAL A 177 -15.59 -5.10 12.75
C VAL A 177 -14.22 -5.40 13.32
N GLY A 178 -14.08 -6.58 13.92
CA GLY A 178 -12.80 -7.02 14.50
C GLY A 178 -12.00 -7.84 13.51
N LEU A 179 -10.68 -7.72 13.57
CA LEU A 179 -9.72 -8.56 12.86
C LEU A 179 -8.72 -9.08 13.89
N PHE A 180 -8.64 -10.40 14.04
CA PHE A 180 -7.51 -11.04 14.68
C PHE A 180 -6.57 -11.57 13.61
N PHE A 181 -5.31 -11.17 13.68
CA PHE A 181 -4.26 -11.66 12.80
C PHE A 181 -3.25 -12.44 13.63
N LEU A 182 -3.09 -13.74 13.33
CA LEU A 182 -2.19 -14.63 14.06
C LEU A 182 -1.03 -15.02 13.14
N LYS A 183 0.18 -14.81 13.63
CA LYS A 183 1.43 -15.07 12.91
C LYS A 183 2.57 -15.25 13.90
N ASP A 184 3.40 -16.27 13.69
CA ASP A 184 4.63 -16.51 14.47
C ASP A 184 4.37 -16.57 15.97
N GLU A 185 3.34 -17.33 16.36
CA GLU A 185 2.90 -17.43 17.76
C GLU A 185 2.47 -16.09 18.40
N GLU A 186 2.34 -15.00 17.63
CA GLU A 186 1.75 -13.74 18.09
C GLU A 186 0.34 -13.57 17.51
N ALA A 187 -0.60 -13.15 18.34
CA ALA A 187 -1.91 -12.69 17.92
C ALA A 187 -2.01 -11.18 18.09
N SER A 188 -2.52 -10.50 17.08
CA SER A 188 -2.79 -9.06 17.10
C SER A 188 -4.26 -8.79 16.79
N PHE A 189 -4.79 -7.70 17.34
CA PHE A 189 -6.14 -7.25 17.07
C PHE A 189 -6.16 -5.90 16.35
N SER A 190 -7.08 -5.76 15.39
CA SER A 190 -7.44 -4.49 14.76
C SER A 190 -8.95 -4.31 14.73
N GLU A 191 -9.42 -3.08 14.92
CA GLU A 191 -10.83 -2.72 14.90
C GLU A 191 -11.10 -1.73 13.76
N LEU A 192 -12.01 -2.09 12.86
CA LEU A 192 -12.57 -1.16 11.88
C LEU A 192 -13.85 -0.52 12.41
N SER A 193 -13.95 0.80 12.28
CA SER A 193 -15.14 1.58 12.63
C SER A 193 -15.47 2.64 11.59
N ILE A 194 -16.76 2.97 11.46
CA ILE A 194 -17.27 3.95 10.49
C ILE A 194 -17.92 5.12 11.25
N SER A 195 -17.46 6.33 10.98
CA SER A 195 -18.07 7.58 11.45
C SER A 195 -18.86 8.25 10.31
N ARG A 196 -20.16 8.43 10.51
CA ARG A 196 -21.06 9.09 9.55
C ARG A 196 -21.27 10.58 9.85
N LYS A 197 -20.35 11.19 10.63
CA LYS A 197 -20.42 12.61 11.01
C LYS A 197 -20.14 13.55 9.85
N THR A 198 -19.41 13.08 8.85
CA THR A 198 -18.99 13.83 7.65
C THR A 198 -19.59 13.21 6.39
N LYS A 199 -19.48 13.93 5.27
CA LYS A 199 -19.74 13.40 3.93
C LYS A 199 -18.52 13.66 3.05
N PRO A 200 -17.80 12.62 2.56
CA PRO A 200 -18.05 11.19 2.77
C PRO A 200 -17.90 10.74 4.25
N ALA A 201 -18.47 9.58 4.58
CA ALA A 201 -18.29 8.97 5.89
C ALA A 201 -16.83 8.55 6.07
N THR A 202 -16.26 8.74 7.26
CA THR A 202 -14.87 8.34 7.52
C THR A 202 -14.80 6.93 8.05
N VAL A 203 -13.78 6.19 7.64
CA VAL A 203 -13.51 4.82 8.11
C VAL A 203 -12.10 4.78 8.66
N THR A 204 -11.93 4.13 9.80
CA THR A 204 -10.63 4.04 10.48
C THR A 204 -10.41 2.61 10.94
N VAL A 205 -9.18 2.14 10.82
CA VAL A 205 -8.70 0.92 11.47
C VAL A 205 -7.83 1.34 12.64
N LYS A 206 -8.19 0.88 13.84
CA LYS A 206 -7.42 1.10 15.07
C LYS A 206 -6.74 -0.19 15.47
N ARG A 207 -5.42 -0.17 15.61
CA ARG A 207 -4.65 -1.29 16.18
C ARG A 207 -4.93 -1.41 17.66
N GLY A 208 -5.20 -2.62 18.10
CA GLY A 208 -5.49 -3.00 19.48
C GLY A 208 -4.33 -3.76 20.13
N PRO A 209 -4.62 -4.53 21.20
CA PRO A 209 -3.58 -5.29 21.89
C PRO A 209 -3.02 -6.41 21.01
N LYS A 210 -1.81 -6.85 21.39
CA LYS A 210 -1.14 -8.02 20.85
C LYS A 210 -0.66 -8.91 21.99
N ALA A 211 -0.63 -10.21 21.77
CA ALA A 211 -0.17 -11.18 22.76
C ALA A 211 0.63 -12.28 22.08
N ALA A 212 1.75 -12.66 22.69
CA ALA A 212 2.37 -13.94 22.41
C ALA A 212 1.45 -15.05 22.91
N LEU A 213 1.34 -16.11 22.13
CA LEU A 213 0.52 -17.28 22.41
C LEU A 213 1.43 -18.46 22.72
N SER A 214 1.07 -19.25 23.72
CA SER A 214 1.76 -20.51 23.98
C SER A 214 1.73 -21.46 22.76
N ILE A 215 2.77 -22.28 22.62
CA ILE A 215 2.76 -23.41 21.68
C ILE A 215 1.87 -24.56 22.18
N GLU A 216 1.65 -24.65 23.49
CA GLU A 216 0.84 -25.70 24.10
C GLU A 216 -0.65 -25.42 23.84
N PRO A 217 -1.40 -26.30 23.16
CA PRO A 217 -2.73 -25.99 22.62
C PRO A 217 -3.74 -25.44 23.64
N MET A 218 -3.77 -26.01 24.86
CA MET A 218 -4.69 -25.55 25.91
C MET A 218 -4.33 -24.16 26.43
N GLU A 219 -3.05 -23.87 26.56
CA GLU A 219 -2.58 -22.55 26.99
C GLU A 219 -2.75 -21.54 25.85
N ARG A 220 -2.49 -21.94 24.61
CA ARG A 220 -2.72 -21.15 23.40
C ARG A 220 -4.16 -20.64 23.33
N ASP A 221 -5.14 -21.52 23.55
CA ASP A 221 -6.57 -21.16 23.60
C ASP A 221 -6.88 -20.19 24.75
N ARG A 222 -6.29 -20.42 25.93
CA ARG A 222 -6.46 -19.53 27.09
C ARG A 222 -5.89 -18.14 26.82
N ASP A 223 -4.70 -18.07 26.25
CA ASP A 223 -4.00 -16.82 25.95
C ASP A 223 -4.77 -16.03 24.87
N PHE A 224 -5.23 -16.72 23.82
CA PHE A 224 -6.05 -16.12 22.78
C PHE A 224 -7.42 -15.67 23.30
N CYS A 225 -8.08 -16.48 24.14
CA CYS A 225 -9.33 -16.13 24.82
C CYS A 225 -9.17 -14.88 25.70
N HIS A 226 -8.04 -14.75 26.39
CA HIS A 226 -7.70 -13.57 27.18
C HIS A 226 -7.55 -12.33 26.29
N LEU A 227 -6.73 -12.42 25.24
CA LEU A 227 -6.54 -11.34 24.27
C LEU A 227 -7.88 -10.85 23.69
N MET A 228 -8.78 -11.77 23.30
CA MET A 228 -10.09 -11.40 22.77
C MET A 228 -10.95 -10.66 23.79
N GLY A 229 -10.89 -11.06 25.06
CA GLY A 229 -11.57 -10.36 26.16
C GLY A 229 -11.07 -8.94 26.34
N GLU A 230 -9.75 -8.75 26.33
CA GLU A 230 -9.11 -7.43 26.41
C GLU A 230 -9.41 -6.56 25.18
N ALA A 231 -9.22 -7.11 23.98
CA ALA A 231 -9.34 -6.42 22.71
C ALA A 231 -10.74 -5.88 22.44
N MET A 232 -11.76 -6.71 22.70
CA MET A 232 -13.14 -6.41 22.33
C MET A 232 -13.92 -5.74 23.47
N GLY A 233 -13.54 -5.99 24.72
CA GLY A 233 -14.21 -5.47 25.90
C GLY A 233 -15.74 -5.63 25.85
N ASN A 234 -16.46 -4.54 26.13
CA ASN A 234 -17.92 -4.47 26.08
C ASN A 234 -18.46 -3.87 24.77
N GLU A 235 -17.61 -3.72 23.76
CA GLU A 235 -17.99 -3.12 22.48
C GLU A 235 -18.81 -4.10 21.62
N ILE A 236 -19.66 -3.55 20.74
CA ILE A 236 -20.53 -4.35 19.88
C ILE A 236 -19.89 -4.49 18.50
N TYR A 237 -19.69 -5.75 18.09
CA TYR A 237 -19.12 -6.11 16.79
C TYR A 237 -20.14 -6.86 15.94
N SER A 238 -20.29 -6.44 14.69
CA SER A 238 -21.17 -7.13 13.72
C SER A 238 -20.52 -8.40 13.18
N SER A 239 -19.21 -8.33 12.94
CA SER A 239 -18.41 -9.45 12.46
C SER A 239 -17.00 -9.43 13.04
N VAL A 240 -16.38 -10.60 13.04
CA VAL A 240 -14.96 -10.80 13.41
C VAL A 240 -14.32 -11.66 12.33
N PHE A 241 -13.18 -11.19 11.82
CA PHE A 241 -12.33 -11.91 10.90
C PHE A 241 -11.15 -12.50 11.67
N LEU A 242 -10.83 -13.76 11.40
CA LEU A 242 -9.69 -14.49 11.91
C LEU A 242 -8.80 -14.79 10.71
N VAL A 243 -7.67 -14.08 10.61
CA VAL A 243 -6.74 -14.21 9.49
C VAL A 243 -5.46 -14.85 9.99
N SER A 244 -5.17 -16.05 9.49
CA SER A 244 -3.96 -16.79 9.85
C SER A 244 -3.85 -18.08 9.03
N GLU A 245 -2.62 -18.50 8.79
CA GLU A 245 -2.29 -19.87 8.38
C GLU A 245 -2.27 -20.85 9.59
N GLU A 246 -2.00 -20.34 10.79
CA GLU A 246 -1.86 -21.12 12.03
C GLU A 246 -3.18 -21.30 12.78
N PHE A 247 -4.26 -20.67 12.31
CA PHE A 247 -5.55 -20.76 12.98
C PHE A 247 -6.22 -22.09 12.64
N ASP A 248 -6.04 -23.05 13.55
CA ASP A 248 -6.78 -24.30 13.57
C ASP A 248 -7.92 -24.23 14.59
N LEU A 249 -9.12 -24.62 14.16
CA LEU A 249 -10.28 -24.79 15.01
C LEU A 249 -10.04 -25.80 16.14
N ALA A 250 -9.07 -26.71 15.97
CA ALA A 250 -8.76 -27.78 16.91
C ALA A 250 -8.30 -27.28 18.29
N TRP A 251 -7.51 -26.19 18.34
CA TRP A 251 -7.04 -25.65 19.62
C TRP A 251 -7.95 -24.57 20.19
N ALA A 252 -8.66 -23.79 19.35
CA ALA A 252 -9.36 -22.57 19.76
C ALA A 252 -10.81 -22.77 20.28
N ASP A 253 -11.11 -23.86 20.99
CA ASP A 253 -12.50 -24.22 21.36
C ASP A 253 -13.16 -23.20 22.31
N ASN A 254 -12.48 -22.79 23.39
CA ASN A 254 -13.01 -21.79 24.31
C ASN A 254 -13.10 -20.43 23.63
N SER A 255 -12.10 -20.10 22.84
CA SER A 255 -12.04 -18.88 22.07
C SER A 255 -13.24 -18.76 21.10
N LEU A 256 -13.52 -19.80 20.31
CA LEU A 256 -14.66 -19.83 19.39
C LEU A 256 -15.99 -19.77 20.13
N ARG A 257 -16.11 -20.42 21.29
CA ARG A 257 -17.31 -20.29 22.14
C ARG A 257 -17.51 -18.85 22.57
N GLN A 258 -16.47 -18.16 23.03
CA GLN A 258 -16.56 -16.74 23.38
C GLN A 258 -16.94 -15.88 22.17
N LEU A 259 -16.37 -16.14 21.00
CA LEU A 259 -16.70 -15.41 19.79
C LEU A 259 -18.17 -15.55 19.38
N LYS A 260 -18.82 -16.68 19.68
CA LYS A 260 -20.22 -16.95 19.33
C LYS A 260 -21.25 -16.37 20.29
N LYS A 261 -20.86 -15.95 21.51
CA LYS A 261 -21.80 -15.54 22.59
C LYS A 261 -22.76 -14.40 22.21
N ASN A 262 -22.45 -13.60 21.18
CA ASN A 262 -23.24 -12.41 20.79
C ASN A 262 -23.87 -12.50 19.39
N GLN A 263 -24.06 -13.71 18.85
CA GLN A 263 -24.63 -13.93 17.49
C GLN A 263 -23.91 -13.18 16.35
N ARG A 264 -22.67 -12.73 16.58
CA ARG A 264 -21.82 -12.10 15.55
C ARG A 264 -21.34 -13.12 14.53
N ARG A 265 -21.11 -12.67 13.30
CA ARG A 265 -20.58 -13.52 12.23
C ARG A 265 -19.06 -13.64 12.36
N ILE A 266 -18.55 -14.85 12.23
CA ILE A 266 -17.12 -15.15 12.33
C ILE A 266 -16.68 -15.70 10.99
N PHE A 267 -15.62 -15.14 10.44
CA PHE A 267 -15.01 -15.56 9.18
C PHE A 267 -13.57 -15.93 9.44
N GLY A 268 -13.14 -17.08 8.94
CA GLY A 268 -11.75 -17.55 9.03
C GLY A 268 -11.19 -17.78 7.63
N GLY A 269 -9.90 -17.50 7.44
CA GLY A 269 -9.19 -17.77 6.19
C GLY A 269 -7.89 -16.99 6.11
N THR A 270 -7.12 -17.20 5.04
CA THR A 270 -5.82 -16.54 4.86
C THR A 270 -5.86 -15.39 3.86
N ASN A 271 -6.90 -15.31 3.03
CA ASN A 271 -6.93 -14.47 1.83
C ASN A 271 -7.55 -13.08 2.00
N LEU A 272 -7.85 -12.64 3.23
CA LEU A 272 -8.58 -11.37 3.47
C LEU A 272 -7.86 -10.17 2.83
N PHE A 273 -6.54 -10.09 2.97
CA PHE A 273 -5.78 -8.96 2.44
C PHE A 273 -5.70 -9.00 0.92
N ALA A 274 -5.44 -10.16 0.31
CA ALA A 274 -5.45 -10.32 -1.15
C ALA A 274 -6.82 -10.02 -1.76
N GLN A 275 -7.92 -10.45 -1.12
CA GLN A 275 -9.27 -10.10 -1.55
C GLN A 275 -9.53 -8.60 -1.42
N GLY A 276 -9.10 -7.99 -0.30
CA GLY A 276 -9.16 -6.54 -0.08
C GLY A 276 -8.45 -5.77 -1.19
N ALA A 277 -7.22 -6.15 -1.51
CA ALA A 277 -6.44 -5.60 -2.62
C ALA A 277 -7.17 -5.74 -3.97
N CYS A 278 -7.76 -6.92 -4.22
CA CYS A 278 -8.52 -7.16 -5.44
C CYS A 278 -9.74 -6.24 -5.56
N PHE A 279 -10.48 -6.03 -4.47
CA PHE A 279 -11.59 -5.08 -4.43
C PHE A 279 -11.12 -3.64 -4.64
N SER A 280 -9.98 -3.24 -4.06
CA SER A 280 -9.39 -1.92 -4.30
C SER A 280 -8.99 -1.71 -5.75
N ALA A 281 -8.34 -2.71 -6.37
CA ALA A 281 -7.97 -2.66 -7.78
C ALA A 281 -9.21 -2.43 -8.66
N ARG A 282 -10.30 -3.14 -8.35
CA ARG A 282 -11.59 -2.99 -9.04
C ARG A 282 -12.18 -1.59 -8.84
N GLU A 283 -12.08 -1.00 -7.64
CA GLU A 283 -12.56 0.36 -7.37
C GLU A 283 -11.85 1.42 -8.23
N LYS A 284 -10.61 1.15 -8.65
CA LYS A 284 -9.84 2.07 -9.51
C LYS A 284 -10.31 2.02 -10.98
N VAL A 285 -10.82 0.89 -11.48
CA VAL A 285 -11.05 0.69 -12.93
C VAL A 285 -12.48 0.40 -13.36
N GLU A 286 -13.38 -0.04 -12.48
CA GLU A 286 -14.75 -0.40 -12.86
C GLU A 286 -15.79 0.32 -11.99
N GLU A 287 -16.03 -0.20 -10.78
CA GLU A 287 -17.08 0.28 -9.89
C GLU A 287 -16.52 1.31 -8.90
N ARG A 288 -17.36 2.22 -8.39
CA ARG A 288 -16.97 3.16 -7.33
C ARG A 288 -17.87 2.99 -6.11
N ARG A 289 -18.03 1.76 -5.61
CA ARG A 289 -18.92 1.46 -4.46
C ARG A 289 -18.49 2.22 -3.22
N LEU A 290 -17.20 2.50 -3.08
CA LEU A 290 -16.64 3.13 -1.91
C LEU A 290 -16.65 4.67 -1.97
N LYS A 291 -17.19 5.29 -3.03
CA LYS A 291 -17.24 6.76 -3.20
C LYS A 291 -17.87 7.52 -2.01
N GLY A 292 -18.76 6.89 -1.26
CA GLY A 292 -19.41 7.46 -0.07
C GLY A 292 -18.54 7.43 1.20
N TYR A 293 -17.33 6.87 1.13
CA TYR A 293 -16.45 6.61 2.25
C TYR A 293 -15.05 7.18 1.99
N LEU A 294 -14.39 7.61 3.06
CA LEU A 294 -13.00 8.03 3.06
C LEU A 294 -12.26 7.23 4.12
N PHE A 295 -11.28 6.44 3.69
CA PHE A 295 -10.43 5.71 4.62
C PHE A 295 -9.36 6.64 5.20
N LEU A 296 -9.31 6.74 6.53
CA LEU A 296 -8.33 7.54 7.27
C LEU A 296 -7.19 6.64 7.74
N GLY A 297 -6.47 6.07 6.78
CA GLY A 297 -5.32 5.20 7.03
C GLY A 297 -4.06 5.94 7.49
N ASN A 298 -3.01 5.16 7.77
CA ASN A 298 -1.69 5.71 8.11
C ASN A 298 -1.09 6.43 6.91
N ASP A 299 -1.31 5.95 5.69
CA ASP A 299 -0.72 6.50 4.47
C ASP A 299 -1.34 7.82 3.98
N LEU A 300 -2.43 8.27 4.59
CA LEU A 300 -3.21 9.38 4.08
C LEU A 300 -2.55 10.73 4.40
N VAL A 301 -2.33 11.55 3.38
CA VAL A 301 -1.92 12.95 3.54
C VAL A 301 -3.10 13.76 4.12
N ARG A 302 -2.88 14.38 5.28
CA ARG A 302 -3.93 15.10 6.03
C ARG A 302 -4.00 16.60 5.76
N TYR A 303 -3.08 17.13 4.97
CA TYR A 303 -2.94 18.56 4.72
C TYR A 303 -3.02 18.87 3.24
N ASN A 304 -3.79 19.90 2.89
CA ASN A 304 -3.73 20.48 1.56
C ASN A 304 -2.58 21.48 1.52
N ILE A 305 -1.81 21.46 0.44
CA ILE A 305 -0.75 22.43 0.16
C ILE A 305 -1.15 23.18 -1.11
N GLY A 306 -1.11 24.50 -1.05
CA GLY A 306 -1.28 25.35 -2.22
C GLY A 306 -0.51 26.65 -2.08
N MET A 307 -0.66 27.51 -3.08
CA MET A 307 -0.05 28.85 -3.10
C MET A 307 -1.08 29.89 -3.51
N GLU A 308 -0.99 31.09 -2.94
CA GLU A 308 -1.67 32.26 -3.48
C GLU A 308 -0.82 32.83 -4.62
N MET A 309 -1.34 32.82 -5.84
CA MET A 309 -0.59 33.15 -7.05
C MET A 309 -1.37 34.10 -7.96
N THR A 310 -0.70 34.70 -8.93
CA THR A 310 -1.38 35.36 -10.06
C THR A 310 -1.40 34.42 -11.26
N ILE A 311 -2.59 33.98 -11.66
CA ILE A 311 -2.80 33.09 -12.82
C ILE A 311 -3.56 33.88 -13.88
N ASN A 312 -2.99 34.00 -15.09
CA ASN A 312 -3.58 34.76 -16.20
C ASN A 312 -3.99 36.20 -15.79
N GLY A 313 -3.16 36.85 -14.97
CA GLY A 313 -3.37 38.22 -14.51
C GLY A 313 -4.34 38.39 -13.34
N SER A 314 -4.95 37.30 -12.84
CA SER A 314 -5.88 37.35 -11.69
C SER A 314 -5.30 36.64 -10.47
N PRO A 315 -5.47 37.18 -9.24
CA PRO A 315 -5.17 36.46 -8.02
C PRO A 315 -6.01 35.18 -7.90
N ALA A 316 -5.36 34.05 -7.63
CA ALA A 316 -5.99 32.75 -7.51
C ALA A 316 -5.23 31.85 -6.53
N TYR A 317 -5.96 30.96 -5.85
CA TYR A 317 -5.36 29.87 -5.08
C TYR A 317 -5.03 28.72 -6.04
N TYR A 318 -3.76 28.34 -6.10
CA TYR A 318 -3.29 27.18 -6.87
C TYR A 318 -3.06 25.99 -5.94
N ALA A 319 -3.85 24.93 -6.10
CA ALA A 319 -3.66 23.70 -5.34
C ALA A 319 -2.46 22.91 -5.87
N LEU A 320 -1.49 22.61 -4.99
CA LEU A 320 -0.33 21.79 -5.31
C LEU A 320 -0.59 20.33 -4.93
N ILE A 321 -0.91 20.08 -3.67
CA ILE A 321 -1.24 18.77 -3.12
C ILE A 321 -2.60 18.85 -2.40
N ALA A 322 -3.48 17.91 -2.67
CA ALA A 322 -4.76 17.78 -1.97
C ALA A 322 -4.62 16.79 -0.81
N ALA A 323 -5.26 17.07 0.32
CA ALA A 323 -5.42 16.09 1.39
C ALA A 323 -6.38 14.96 0.96
N GLY A 324 -6.29 13.81 1.62
CA GLY A 324 -7.13 12.65 1.34
C GLY A 324 -6.62 11.75 0.22
N VAL A 325 -5.37 11.93 -0.20
CA VAL A 325 -4.64 11.02 -1.09
C VAL A 325 -3.51 10.35 -0.32
N ASN A 326 -3.08 9.18 -0.79
CA ASN A 326 -1.96 8.47 -0.16
C ASN A 326 -0.64 9.17 -0.48
N TRP A 327 0.30 9.20 0.47
CA TRP A 327 1.54 9.98 0.37
C TRP A 327 2.38 9.60 -0.86
N TYR A 328 2.41 8.32 -1.23
CA TYR A 328 3.12 7.84 -2.42
C TYR A 328 2.42 8.17 -3.73
N GLU A 329 1.20 8.72 -3.71
CA GLU A 329 0.53 9.33 -4.86
C GLU A 329 0.62 10.87 -4.83
N ALA A 330 1.09 11.46 -3.71
CA ALA A 330 1.13 12.90 -3.47
C ALA A 330 2.41 13.55 -4.03
N GLU A 331 2.44 13.74 -5.35
CA GLU A 331 3.49 14.47 -6.04
C GLU A 331 2.92 15.58 -6.95
N LYS A 332 3.65 16.69 -7.08
CA LYS A 332 3.34 17.79 -7.99
C LYS A 332 4.60 18.44 -8.52
N GLU A 333 4.61 18.73 -9.82
CA GLU A 333 5.63 19.56 -10.44
C GLU A 333 4.95 20.71 -11.21
N CYS A 334 5.50 21.92 -11.10
CA CYS A 334 5.08 23.08 -11.88
C CYS A 334 6.24 24.07 -12.08
N GLU A 335 6.07 24.99 -13.03
CA GLU A 335 6.96 26.15 -13.19
C GLU A 335 6.23 27.42 -12.74
N LEU A 336 6.95 28.29 -12.04
CA LEU A 336 6.44 29.57 -11.55
C LEU A 336 7.43 30.70 -11.87
N ILE A 337 6.91 31.93 -12.00
CA ILE A 337 7.71 33.13 -12.27
C ILE A 337 7.69 34.01 -11.02
N LEU A 338 8.86 34.37 -10.51
CA LEU A 338 8.98 35.23 -9.33
C LEU A 338 8.72 36.70 -9.69
N ASP A 339 7.92 37.38 -8.88
CA ASP A 339 7.61 38.80 -9.02
C ASP A 339 8.22 39.59 -7.86
N GLY A 340 9.54 39.80 -7.90
CA GLY A 340 10.26 40.61 -6.91
C GLY A 340 10.34 39.99 -5.50
N THR A 341 10.16 38.67 -5.37
CA THR A 341 10.31 37.92 -4.11
C THR A 341 11.57 37.05 -4.13
N GLU A 342 12.14 36.82 -2.95
CA GLU A 342 13.27 35.90 -2.71
C GLU A 342 12.85 34.69 -1.85
N GLU A 343 11.53 34.45 -1.73
CA GLU A 343 10.94 33.36 -0.97
C GLU A 343 9.68 32.80 -1.66
N LEU A 344 9.37 31.55 -1.35
CA LEU A 344 8.13 30.87 -1.74
C LEU A 344 7.23 30.73 -0.51
N GLU A 345 5.99 31.19 -0.62
CA GLU A 345 4.98 31.07 0.44
C GLU A 345 3.94 30.02 0.07
N PHE A 346 3.74 29.04 0.96
CA PHE A 346 2.78 27.97 0.84
C PHE A 346 1.66 28.14 1.87
N VAL A 347 0.42 27.88 1.46
CA VAL A 347 -0.74 27.78 2.33
C VAL A 347 -0.98 26.30 2.63
N VAL A 348 -0.82 25.94 3.91
CA VAL A 348 -1.00 24.58 4.41
C VAL A 348 -2.28 24.53 5.23
N SER A 349 -3.20 23.61 4.90
CA SER A 349 -4.49 23.53 5.59
C SER A 349 -4.89 22.11 5.97
N SER A 350 -5.21 21.93 7.24
CA SER A 350 -5.65 20.64 7.80
C SER A 350 -7.02 20.25 7.25
N MET A 351 -7.17 19.00 6.79
CA MET A 351 -8.46 18.49 6.33
C MET A 351 -9.48 18.31 7.48
N GLU A 352 -9.00 18.15 8.71
CA GLU A 352 -9.85 17.88 9.88
C GLU A 352 -10.37 19.17 10.51
N SER A 353 -9.47 20.13 10.78
CA SER A 353 -9.82 21.38 11.45
C SER A 353 -10.14 22.53 10.49
N GLY A 354 -9.71 22.42 9.23
CA GLY A 354 -9.74 23.54 8.27
C GLY A 354 -8.76 24.68 8.60
N LYS A 355 -8.00 24.57 9.70
CA LYS A 355 -7.01 25.57 10.10
C LYS A 355 -5.97 25.74 9.00
N ARG A 356 -5.69 27.00 8.65
CA ARG A 356 -4.70 27.39 7.64
C ARG A 356 -3.49 28.01 8.31
N ASN A 357 -2.31 27.56 7.92
CA ASN A 357 -1.03 28.14 8.29
C ASN A 357 -0.26 28.51 7.01
N ARG A 358 0.67 29.46 7.12
CA ARG A 358 1.62 29.80 6.07
C ARG A 358 2.96 29.16 6.37
N TYR A 359 3.59 28.59 5.35
CA TYR A 359 4.93 28.02 5.41
C TYR A 359 5.79 28.74 4.36
N THR A 360 6.94 29.25 4.77
CA THR A 360 7.79 30.09 3.91
C THR A 360 9.15 29.45 3.71
N MET A 361 9.49 29.20 2.44
CA MET A 361 10.77 28.67 2.00
C MET A 361 11.64 29.78 1.43
N LYS A 362 12.83 30.00 2.01
CA LYS A 362 13.76 31.02 1.54
C LYS A 362 14.59 30.53 0.36
N LEU A 363 14.76 31.36 -0.66
CA LEU A 363 15.62 31.08 -1.81
C LEU A 363 17.00 31.71 -1.60
N ASP A 364 17.70 31.30 -0.54
CA ASP A 364 18.96 31.91 -0.13
C ASP A 364 20.00 31.91 -1.26
N GLY A 365 20.56 33.08 -1.55
CA GLY A 365 21.51 33.30 -2.64
C GLY A 365 20.92 33.13 -4.04
N LEU A 366 19.64 33.47 -4.21
CA LEU A 366 19.01 33.72 -5.50
C LEU A 366 19.73 34.87 -6.24
N PRO A 367 20.04 34.75 -7.54
CA PRO A 367 20.61 35.86 -8.30
C PRO A 367 19.68 37.08 -8.32
N LYS A 368 20.25 38.27 -8.10
CA LYS A 368 19.49 39.52 -8.19
C LYS A 368 19.16 39.83 -9.64
N ARG A 369 17.88 39.74 -10.00
CA ARG A 369 17.36 40.07 -11.32
C ARG A 369 16.10 40.95 -11.19
N PRO A 370 15.69 41.68 -12.24
CA PRO A 370 14.44 42.43 -12.23
C PRO A 370 13.22 41.52 -11.94
N PRO A 371 12.10 42.06 -11.43
CA PRO A 371 10.87 41.29 -11.27
C PRO A 371 10.45 40.60 -12.56
N LYS A 372 9.87 39.39 -12.44
CA LYS A 372 9.38 38.56 -13.56
C LYS A 372 10.46 38.07 -14.54
N THR A 373 11.71 38.00 -14.09
CA THR A 373 12.84 37.50 -14.90
C THR A 373 13.53 36.28 -14.30
N THR A 374 12.85 35.60 -13.37
CA THR A 374 13.31 34.34 -12.78
C THR A 374 12.16 33.33 -12.83
N ARG A 375 12.38 32.23 -13.52
CA ARG A 375 11.50 31.06 -13.52
C ARG A 375 12.06 29.99 -12.60
N ILE A 376 11.21 29.43 -11.77
CA ILE A 376 11.54 28.36 -10.85
C ILE A 376 10.79 27.10 -11.27
N ARG A 377 11.49 25.98 -11.39
CA ARG A 377 10.86 24.65 -11.38
C ARG A 377 10.63 24.26 -9.93
N LEU A 378 9.38 24.05 -9.57
CA LEU A 378 8.96 23.66 -8.22
C LEU A 378 8.43 22.23 -8.26
N ARG A 379 9.00 21.37 -7.41
CA ARG A 379 8.54 20.00 -7.20
C ARG A 379 8.23 19.77 -5.73
N LEU A 380 7.07 19.19 -5.45
CA LEU A 380 6.66 18.73 -4.14
C LEU A 380 6.43 17.22 -4.23
N GLU A 381 6.96 16.47 -3.28
CA GLU A 381 6.68 15.04 -3.13
C GLU A 381 6.62 14.68 -1.64
N TYR A 382 5.63 13.90 -1.23
CA TYR A 382 5.66 13.31 0.10
C TYR A 382 6.53 12.05 0.12
N ASP A 383 7.31 11.88 1.19
CA ASP A 383 8.10 10.67 1.45
C ASP A 383 7.55 9.81 2.61
N SER A 384 6.54 10.35 3.31
CA SER A 384 5.79 9.73 4.40
C SER A 384 4.45 10.47 4.54
N PRO A 385 3.52 10.03 5.41
CA PRO A 385 2.22 10.70 5.57
C PRO A 385 2.29 12.14 6.10
N VAL A 386 3.39 12.50 6.76
CA VAL A 386 3.54 13.77 7.50
C VAL A 386 4.69 14.65 7.00
N THR A 387 5.51 14.16 6.07
CA THR A 387 6.70 14.87 5.58
C THR A 387 6.64 15.07 4.08
N CYS A 388 6.73 16.34 3.66
CA CYS A 388 6.75 16.76 2.26
C CYS A 388 8.10 17.37 1.91
N GLN A 389 8.73 16.86 0.86
CA GLN A 389 9.97 17.39 0.30
C GLN A 389 9.64 18.41 -0.79
N ILE A 390 10.21 19.60 -0.66
CA ILE A 390 10.07 20.69 -1.60
C ILE A 390 11.41 20.92 -2.27
N THR A 391 11.44 20.88 -3.60
CA THR A 391 12.62 21.18 -4.41
C THR A 391 12.30 22.32 -5.37
N ALA A 392 13.13 23.37 -5.33
CA ALA A 392 13.03 24.50 -6.24
C ALA A 392 14.34 24.64 -7.04
N GLU A 393 14.25 24.80 -8.36
CA GLU A 393 15.42 24.99 -9.24
C GLU A 393 15.27 26.30 -10.03
N ASP A 394 16.30 27.16 -10.02
CA ASP A 394 16.36 28.35 -10.87
C ASP A 394 16.64 28.00 -12.33
N LEU A 395 15.62 28.17 -13.16
CA LEU A 395 15.67 27.98 -14.61
C LEU A 395 16.01 29.26 -15.38
N GLY A 396 16.23 30.38 -14.70
CA GLY A 396 16.43 31.67 -15.35
C GLY A 396 15.20 32.12 -16.15
N PHE A 397 15.40 32.90 -17.20
CA PHE A 397 14.36 33.37 -18.11
C PHE A 397 14.94 33.61 -19.51
N GLY A 398 15.39 32.51 -20.14
CA GLY A 398 16.05 32.54 -21.44
C GLY A 398 17.45 33.16 -21.40
N ASP A 399 17.99 33.52 -22.57
CA ASP A 399 19.38 33.95 -22.70
C ASP A 399 19.68 35.31 -22.04
N MET A 400 18.67 36.18 -21.92
CA MET A 400 18.82 37.49 -21.26
C MET A 400 19.02 37.36 -19.74
N PHE A 401 18.49 36.29 -19.16
CA PHE A 401 18.55 36.01 -17.73
C PHE A 401 18.89 34.52 -17.53
N PRO A 402 20.15 34.11 -17.76
CA PRO A 402 20.51 32.71 -17.78
C PRO A 402 20.25 32.03 -16.42
N ALA A 403 19.91 30.74 -16.48
CA ALA A 403 19.71 29.90 -15.31
C ALA A 403 20.98 29.85 -14.45
N SER A 404 20.85 29.97 -13.14
CA SER A 404 21.95 29.61 -12.23
C SER A 404 22.01 28.12 -11.95
N HIS A 405 20.93 27.37 -12.26
CA HIS A 405 20.75 25.96 -11.89
C HIS A 405 20.92 25.69 -10.40
N LYS A 406 20.79 26.73 -9.57
CA LYS A 406 20.80 26.58 -8.14
C LYS A 406 19.53 25.85 -7.71
N ILE A 407 19.72 24.87 -6.85
CA ILE A 407 18.65 24.04 -6.31
C ILE A 407 18.54 24.32 -4.82
N TRP A 408 17.33 24.57 -4.36
CA TRP A 408 16.97 24.66 -2.95
C TRP A 408 16.13 23.44 -2.56
N HIS A 409 16.42 22.89 -1.39
CA HIS A 409 15.68 21.79 -0.80
C HIS A 409 15.14 22.22 0.55
N GLU A 410 13.88 21.88 0.81
CA GLU A 410 13.25 22.15 2.09
C GLU A 410 12.34 20.98 2.47
N THR A 411 12.35 20.61 3.75
CA THR A 411 11.54 19.54 4.29
C THR A 411 10.46 20.16 5.16
N MET A 412 9.22 20.07 4.69
CA MET A 412 8.05 20.48 5.45
C MET A 412 7.54 19.27 6.25
N GLY A 413 7.89 19.23 7.54
CA GLY A 413 7.43 18.21 8.49
C GLY A 413 6.08 18.52 9.14
N GLU A 414 5.78 17.87 10.26
CA GLU A 414 4.54 18.10 11.02
C GLU A 414 4.35 19.59 11.36
N VAL A 415 3.22 20.16 10.89
CA VAL A 415 2.79 21.55 11.13
C VAL A 415 1.75 21.62 12.24
#